data_AF-A0A3B8SPQ9-F1
#
_entry.id   AF-A0A3B8SPQ9-F1
#
_cell.length_a   1.000
_cell.length_b   1.000
_cell.length_c   1.000
_cell.angle_alpha   90.00
_cell.angle_beta   90.00
_cell.angle_gamma   90.00
#
_symmetry.space_group_name_H-M   'P 1'
#
loop_
_entity.id
_entity.type
_entity.pdbx_description
1 polymer ?
#
loop_
_entity_poly.entity_id
_entity_poly.type
_entity_poly.pdbx_seq_one_letter_code
_entity_poly.pdbx_strand_id
1 'polypeptide(L)'
;MLVVTTVEEIIKSVINGTGKITDNSVCGKCSKCGECCTNLLPISQKELDIIQRYVIEHKIRPQTQMLVMQNRLSCPYYDGKKCLIYEVRPLICKEFYCYKKPSYEMAQKFRDDEYITVDMWGIAKEIDKYFRRK
;
A
#
# COMPACT_ATOMS: atom_id res chain seq x y z
N MET A 1 -1.85 16.24 19.45
CA MET A 1 -3.01 16.05 20.36
C MET A 1 -3.79 14.85 19.84
N LEU A 2 -3.80 13.72 20.55
CA LEU A 2 -4.59 12.56 20.13
C LEU A 2 -6.06 12.89 20.44
N VAL A 3 -6.90 12.89 19.42
CA VAL A 3 -8.35 13.03 19.61
C VAL A 3 -8.85 11.70 20.13
N VAL A 4 -9.24 11.66 21.41
CA VAL A 4 -9.98 10.51 21.95
C VAL A 4 -11.36 10.57 21.32
N THR A 5 -11.69 9.55 20.52
CA THR A 5 -12.97 9.43 19.84
C THR A 5 -13.42 7.98 19.86
N THR A 6 -14.73 7.75 19.84
CA THR A 6 -15.30 6.40 19.74
C THR A 6 -15.39 5.97 18.29
N VAL A 7 -15.43 4.65 18.05
CA VAL A 7 -15.66 4.11 16.69
C VAL A 7 -16.98 4.62 16.12
N GLU A 8 -18.01 4.76 16.95
CA GLU A 8 -19.31 5.32 16.57
C GLU A 8 -19.19 6.76 16.07
N GLU A 9 -18.43 7.61 16.76
CA GLU A 9 -18.18 9.00 16.34
C GLU A 9 -17.40 9.07 15.03
N ILE A 10 -16.40 8.20 14.84
CA ILE A 10 -15.67 8.10 13.58
C ILE A 10 -16.63 7.73 12.44
N ILE A 11 -17.46 6.70 12.65
CA ILE A 11 -18.44 6.25 11.65
C ILE A 11 -19.43 7.37 11.34
N LYS A 12 -19.98 8.04 12.36
CA LYS A 12 -20.87 9.20 12.16
C LYS A 12 -20.18 10.31 11.37
N SER A 13 -18.91 10.58 11.64
CA SER A 13 -18.13 11.59 10.91
C SER A 13 -17.90 11.21 9.45
N VAL A 14 -17.66 9.93 9.16
CA VAL A 14 -17.51 9.42 7.80
C VAL A 14 -18.83 9.48 7.04
N ILE A 15 -19.93 9.04 7.66
CA ILE A 15 -21.28 9.06 7.06
C ILE A 15 -21.72 10.50 6.77
N ASN A 16 -21.50 11.41 7.71
CA ASN A 16 -21.88 12.82 7.58
C ASN A 16 -20.91 13.62 6.72
N GLY A 17 -19.84 13.00 6.19
CA GLY A 17 -18.84 13.65 5.34
C GLY A 17 -17.99 14.71 6.05
N THR A 18 -18.01 14.74 7.39
CA THR A 18 -17.19 15.66 8.19
C THR A 18 -15.74 15.22 8.28
N GLY A 19 -15.46 13.93 8.01
CA GLY A 19 -14.11 13.44 7.78
C GLY A 19 -13.57 13.93 6.44
N LYS A 20 -12.70 14.95 6.45
CA LYS A 20 -12.00 15.41 5.24
C LYS A 20 -10.95 14.38 4.83
N ILE A 21 -11.19 13.67 3.73
CA ILE A 21 -10.11 12.97 3.02
C ILE A 21 -9.32 14.04 2.27
N THR A 22 -8.06 14.25 2.67
CA THR A 22 -7.17 15.19 1.99
C THR A 22 -6.79 14.62 0.63
N ASP A 23 -7.14 15.33 -0.44
CA ASP A 23 -6.66 15.00 -1.78
C ASP A 23 -5.22 15.48 -1.96
N ASN A 24 -4.29 14.53 -1.96
CA ASN A 24 -2.89 14.80 -2.24
C ASN A 24 -2.53 14.59 -3.72
N SER A 25 -3.49 14.32 -4.62
CA SER A 25 -3.23 14.07 -6.03
C SER A 25 -2.75 15.32 -6.77
N VAL A 26 -1.97 15.13 -7.84
CA VAL A 26 -1.57 16.21 -8.74
C VAL A 26 -2.23 15.94 -10.09
N CYS A 27 -3.20 16.79 -10.45
CA CYS A 27 -4.00 16.66 -11.67
C CYS A 27 -4.65 15.26 -11.82
N GLY A 28 -5.22 14.74 -10.73
CA GLY A 28 -5.89 13.43 -10.74
C GLY A 28 -4.93 12.24 -10.87
N LYS A 29 -3.63 12.42 -10.58
CA LYS A 29 -2.63 11.35 -10.55
C LYS A 29 -1.99 11.25 -9.17
N CYS A 30 -1.58 10.03 -8.82
CA CYS A 30 -0.84 9.76 -7.59
C CYS A 30 0.41 10.67 -7.49
N SER A 31 0.48 11.49 -6.45
CA SER A 31 1.62 12.38 -6.15
C SER A 31 2.80 11.71 -5.47
N LYS A 32 2.68 10.41 -5.17
CA LYS A 32 3.69 9.61 -4.45
C LYS A 32 3.91 10.04 -2.98
N CYS A 33 2.94 10.72 -2.37
CA CYS A 33 3.02 11.20 -0.98
C CYS A 33 3.11 10.12 0.11
N GLY A 34 2.75 8.86 -0.19
CA GLY A 34 2.84 7.75 0.75
C GLY A 34 1.65 7.55 1.69
N GLU A 35 0.68 8.48 1.74
CA GLU A 35 -0.48 8.39 2.66
C GLU A 35 -1.35 7.13 2.46
N CYS A 36 -1.39 6.58 1.24
CA CYS A 36 -2.09 5.33 0.93
C CYS A 36 -1.21 4.07 1.05
N CYS A 37 0.08 4.20 1.40
CA CYS A 37 1.03 3.08 1.41
C CYS A 37 0.95 2.26 2.71
N THR A 38 0.06 1.27 2.73
CA THR A 38 -0.08 0.33 3.86
C THR A 38 0.56 -1.04 3.59
N ASN A 39 0.84 -1.82 4.65
CA ASN A 39 1.41 -3.16 4.56
C ASN A 39 0.37 -4.26 4.34
N LEU A 40 -0.90 -4.04 4.69
CA LEU A 40 -1.97 -5.03 4.48
C LEU A 40 -2.68 -4.74 3.16
N LEU A 41 -2.46 -5.59 2.17
CA LEU A 41 -2.95 -5.36 0.81
C LEU A 41 -3.57 -6.63 0.22
N PRO A 42 -4.69 -6.55 -0.51
CA PRO A 42 -5.14 -7.62 -1.38
C PRO A 42 -4.20 -7.72 -2.59
N ILE A 43 -3.57 -8.88 -2.77
CA ILE A 43 -2.60 -9.14 -3.85
C ILE A 43 -2.89 -10.53 -4.43
N SER A 44 -2.80 -10.66 -5.75
CA SER A 44 -2.87 -11.97 -6.42
C SER A 44 -1.49 -12.64 -6.48
N GLN A 45 -1.45 -13.97 -6.64
CA GLN A 45 -0.17 -14.69 -6.73
C GLN A 45 0.70 -14.17 -7.89
N LYS A 46 0.09 -13.82 -9.04
CA LYS A 46 0.81 -13.26 -10.20
C LYS A 46 1.51 -11.95 -9.86
N GLU A 47 0.84 -11.07 -9.12
CA GLU A 47 1.41 -9.79 -8.69
C GLU A 47 2.56 -10.01 -7.69
N LEU A 48 2.40 -10.96 -6.77
CA LEU A 48 3.43 -11.32 -5.81
C LEU A 48 4.70 -11.83 -6.51
N ASP A 49 4.56 -12.69 -7.50
CA ASP A 49 5.68 -13.22 -8.29
C ASP A 49 6.44 -12.11 -9.03
N ILE A 50 5.70 -11.15 -9.61
CA ILE A 50 6.27 -9.98 -10.30
C ILE A 50 7.03 -9.09 -9.31
N ILE A 51 6.42 -8.79 -8.16
CA ILE A 51 7.06 -7.97 -7.10
C ILE A 51 8.33 -8.65 -6.60
N GLN A 52 8.27 -9.96 -6.30
CA GLN A 52 9.42 -10.71 -5.82
C GLN A 52 10.57 -10.69 -6.81
N ARG A 53 10.30 -10.97 -8.09
CA ARG A 53 11.31 -10.93 -9.16
C ARG A 53 11.96 -9.54 -9.23
N TYR A 54 11.14 -8.49 -9.30
CA TYR A 54 11.63 -7.12 -9.39
C TYR A 54 12.50 -6.72 -8.20
N VAL A 55 12.08 -7.07 -6.97
CA VAL A 55 12.84 -6.79 -5.74
C VAL A 55 14.20 -7.47 -5.76
N ILE A 56 14.26 -8.74 -6.18
CA ILE A 56 15.50 -9.53 -6.27
C ILE A 56 16.46 -8.93 -7.32
N GLU A 57 15.97 -8.69 -8.54
CA GLU A 57 16.75 -8.15 -9.65
C GLU A 57 17.34 -6.77 -9.33
N HIS A 58 16.55 -5.91 -8.68
CA HIS A 58 16.94 -4.53 -8.34
C HIS A 58 17.58 -4.41 -6.95
N LYS A 59 17.78 -5.52 -6.23
CA LYS A 59 18.37 -5.58 -4.89
C LYS A 59 17.69 -4.64 -3.88
N ILE A 60 16.37 -4.52 -3.96
CA ILE A 60 15.59 -3.63 -3.10
C ILE A 60 15.49 -4.25 -1.70
N ARG A 61 15.72 -3.43 -0.67
CA ARG A 61 15.64 -3.83 0.74
C ARG A 61 14.41 -3.23 1.44
N PRO A 62 13.78 -3.96 2.38
CA PRO A 62 12.70 -3.40 3.19
C PRO A 62 13.18 -2.25 4.07
N GLN A 63 12.35 -1.22 4.22
CA GLN A 63 12.66 0.03 4.91
C GLN A 63 12.36 -0.06 6.41
N THR A 64 13.13 -0.88 7.14
CA THR A 64 12.91 -1.18 8.56
C THR A 64 12.90 0.04 9.46
N GLN A 65 13.62 1.10 9.09
CA GLN A 65 13.57 2.41 9.76
C GLN A 65 12.14 2.98 9.88
N MET A 66 11.25 2.65 8.94
CA MET A 66 9.87 3.10 8.96
C MET A 66 9.03 2.42 10.04
N LEU A 67 9.36 1.19 10.44
CA LEU A 67 8.71 0.52 11.56
C LEU A 67 8.93 1.23 12.90
N VAL A 68 10.06 1.94 13.03
CA VAL A 68 10.44 2.66 14.25
C VAL A 68 9.86 4.08 14.27
N MET A 69 9.84 4.74 13.12
CA MET A 69 9.52 6.18 13.03
C MET A 69 8.04 6.48 12.73
N GLN A 70 7.35 5.64 11.95
CA GLN A 70 6.05 5.99 11.37
C GLN A 70 5.17 4.75 11.21
N ASN A 71 4.38 4.47 12.24
CA ASN A 71 3.22 3.56 12.24
C ASN A 71 3.52 2.14 11.71
N ARG A 72 3.32 1.10 12.52
CA ARG A 72 3.63 -0.31 12.18
C ARG A 72 2.86 -0.87 10.95
N LEU A 73 2.02 -0.05 10.32
CA LEU A 73 1.15 -0.38 9.20
C LEU A 73 1.64 0.18 7.85
N SER A 74 2.81 0.82 7.80
CA SER A 74 3.40 1.36 6.56
C SER A 74 3.98 0.24 5.68
N CYS A 75 3.85 0.37 4.36
CA CYS A 75 4.42 -0.59 3.40
C CYS A 75 5.96 -0.71 3.54
N PRO A 76 6.54 -1.93 3.54
CA PRO A 76 8.00 -2.12 3.67
C PRO A 76 8.82 -1.53 2.52
N TYR A 77 8.19 -1.24 1.37
CA TYR A 77 8.85 -0.69 0.20
C TYR A 77 8.63 0.82 0.04
N TYR A 78 8.12 1.50 1.06
CA TYR A 78 8.07 2.96 1.11
C TYR A 78 9.23 3.49 1.94
N ASP A 79 10.02 4.42 1.40
CA ASP A 79 11.22 4.98 2.06
C ASP A 79 10.98 6.32 2.78
N GLY A 80 9.71 6.73 2.92
CA GLY A 80 9.33 8.05 3.44
C GLY A 80 9.26 9.15 2.37
N LYS A 81 9.74 8.89 1.15
CA LYS A 81 9.72 9.82 0.01
C LYS A 81 9.08 9.24 -1.25
N LYS A 82 9.26 7.94 -1.50
CA LYS A 82 8.76 7.23 -2.68
C LYS A 82 8.56 5.74 -2.42
N CYS A 83 7.73 5.12 -3.25
CA CYS A 83 7.62 3.68 -3.34
C CYS A 83 8.78 3.12 -4.16
N LEU A 84 9.57 2.21 -3.59
CA LEU A 84 10.71 1.57 -4.24
C LEU A 84 10.29 0.55 -5.30
N ILE A 85 9.06 0.05 -5.23
CA ILE A 85 8.48 -0.89 -6.20
C ILE A 85 7.40 -0.23 -7.08
N TYR A 86 7.48 1.09 -7.31
CA TYR A 86 6.42 1.88 -7.95
C TYR A 86 5.91 1.30 -9.27
N GLU A 87 6.81 0.80 -10.11
CA GLU A 87 6.53 0.24 -11.44
C GLU A 87 5.74 -1.08 -11.36
N VAL A 88 6.02 -1.90 -10.35
CA VAL A 88 5.42 -3.23 -10.15
C VAL A 88 4.40 -3.24 -9.00
N ARG A 89 3.88 -2.08 -8.62
CA ARG A 89 2.85 -1.99 -7.57
C ARG A 89 1.67 -2.91 -7.87
N PRO A 90 1.07 -3.54 -6.84
CA PRO A 90 -0.12 -4.35 -7.02
C PRO A 90 -1.28 -3.47 -7.52
N LEU A 91 -2.28 -4.09 -8.14
CA LEU A 91 -3.43 -3.43 -8.74
C LEU A 91 -4.12 -2.51 -7.74
N ILE A 92 -4.30 -2.96 -6.50
CA ILE A 92 -4.88 -2.13 -5.43
C ILE A 92 -4.13 -0.81 -5.24
N CYS A 93 -2.80 -0.81 -5.27
CA CYS A 93 -2.00 0.42 -5.14
C CYS A 93 -1.99 1.29 -6.41
N LYS A 94 -2.34 0.74 -7.57
CA LYS A 94 -2.49 1.48 -8.84
C LYS A 94 -3.87 2.12 -8.94
N GLU A 95 -4.87 1.43 -8.41
CA GLU A 95 -6.29 1.74 -8.58
C GLU A 95 -6.87 2.52 -7.40
N PHE A 96 -6.36 2.32 -6.17
CA PHE A 96 -6.80 3.03 -4.97
C PHE A 96 -5.72 3.98 -4.46
N TYR A 97 -5.97 5.27 -4.61
CA TYR A 97 -5.22 6.36 -3.96
C TYR A 97 -6.21 7.49 -3.62
N CYS A 98 -5.74 8.52 -2.89
CA CYS A 98 -6.51 9.53 -2.15
C CYS A 98 -7.83 10.05 -2.78
N TYR A 99 -7.98 10.00 -4.10
CA TYR A 99 -9.14 10.54 -4.80
C TYR A 99 -9.71 9.62 -5.91
N LYS A 100 -9.07 8.50 -6.23
CA LYS A 100 -9.54 7.68 -7.36
C LYS A 100 -10.80 6.92 -6.95
N LYS A 101 -11.93 7.33 -7.52
CA LYS A 101 -13.21 6.63 -7.34
C LYS A 101 -13.12 5.23 -7.96
N PRO A 102 -13.66 4.20 -7.30
CA PRO A 102 -13.82 2.89 -7.90
C PRO A 102 -14.58 2.99 -9.23
N SER A 103 -14.10 2.29 -10.26
CA SER A 103 -14.76 2.19 -11.55
C SER A 103 -15.22 0.76 -11.81
N TYR A 104 -16.15 0.58 -12.74
CA TYR A 104 -16.58 -0.75 -13.17
C TYR A 104 -15.41 -1.55 -13.76
N GLU A 105 -14.56 -0.92 -14.57
CA GLU A 105 -13.35 -1.54 -15.13
C GLU A 105 -12.40 -2.03 -14.04
N MET A 106 -12.22 -1.25 -12.97
CA MET A 106 -11.44 -1.65 -11.81
C MET A 106 -12.03 -2.92 -11.17
N ALA A 107 -13.36 -2.93 -10.95
CA ALA A 107 -14.05 -4.07 -10.36
C ALA A 107 -13.94 -5.34 -11.23
N GLN A 108 -13.92 -5.20 -12.55
CA GLN A 108 -13.69 -6.34 -13.46
C GLN A 108 -12.27 -6.91 -13.28
N LYS A 109 -11.24 -6.07 -13.25
CA LYS A 109 -9.86 -6.54 -13.02
C LYS A 109 -9.68 -7.31 -11.71
N PHE A 110 -10.37 -6.90 -10.65
CA PHE A 110 -10.34 -7.62 -9.36
C PHE A 110 -11.17 -8.91 -9.35
N ARG A 111 -12.11 -9.07 -10.29
CA ARG A 111 -12.93 -10.30 -10.42
C ARG A 111 -12.18 -11.40 -11.17
N ASP A 112 -11.31 -11.02 -12.10
CA ASP A 112 -10.65 -11.96 -13.01
C ASP A 112 -9.51 -12.77 -12.37
N ASP A 113 -9.12 -12.44 -11.14
CA ASP A 113 -8.06 -13.13 -10.40
C ASP A 113 -8.46 -13.33 -8.93
N GLU A 114 -7.80 -14.27 -8.27
CA GLU A 114 -7.97 -14.48 -6.83
C GLU A 114 -7.01 -13.56 -6.06
N TYR A 115 -7.58 -12.71 -5.22
CA TYR A 115 -6.84 -11.78 -4.37
C TYR A 115 -6.91 -12.23 -2.92
N ILE A 116 -5.75 -12.41 -2.30
CA ILE A 116 -5.63 -12.69 -0.86
C ILE A 116 -5.04 -11.50 -0.14
N THR A 117 -5.51 -11.23 1.07
CA THR A 117 -4.92 -10.20 1.92
C THR A 117 -3.60 -10.70 2.47
N VAL A 118 -2.51 -10.01 2.15
CA VAL A 118 -1.16 -10.34 2.61
C VAL A 118 -0.60 -9.24 3.50
N ASP A 119 0.26 -9.64 4.44
CA ASP A 119 1.18 -8.71 5.10
C ASP A 119 2.48 -8.59 4.30
N MET A 120 2.65 -7.43 3.67
CA MET A 120 3.84 -7.12 2.87
C MET A 120 5.13 -7.21 3.67
N TRP A 121 5.11 -6.97 4.99
CA TRP A 121 6.30 -7.18 5.83
C TRP A 121 6.69 -8.64 5.95
N GLY A 122 5.71 -9.55 6.00
CA GLY A 122 5.96 -10.99 5.96
C GLY A 122 6.66 -11.38 4.67
N ILE A 123 6.10 -10.94 3.53
CA ILE A 123 6.68 -11.17 2.20
C ILE A 123 8.10 -10.61 2.11
N ALA A 124 8.29 -9.35 2.49
CA ALA A 124 9.58 -8.68 2.37
C ALA A 124 10.67 -9.34 3.24
N LYS A 125 10.31 -9.85 4.42
CA LYS A 125 11.23 -10.62 5.27
C LYS A 125 11.66 -11.92 4.60
N GLU A 126 10.74 -12.65 3.97
CA GLU A 126 11.08 -13.89 3.27
C GLU A 126 12.00 -13.62 2.07
N ILE A 127 11.73 -12.57 1.30
CA ILE A 127 12.61 -12.16 0.20
C ILE A 127 13.98 -11.69 0.74
N ASP A 128 14.01 -10.96 1.85
CA ASP A 128 15.27 -10.45 2.43
C ASP A 128 16.23 -11.58 2.84
N LYS A 129 15.70 -12.73 3.29
CA LYS A 129 16.49 -13.94 3.58
C LYS A 129 17.28 -14.44 2.36
N TYR A 130 16.75 -14.29 1.14
CA TYR A 130 17.44 -14.69 -0.09
C TYR A 130 18.79 -13.94 -0.24
N PHE A 131 18.80 -12.66 0.09
CA PHE A 131 20.01 -11.85 -0.03
C PHE A 131 20.99 -12.00 1.14
N ARG A 132 20.58 -12.58 2.28
CA ARG A 132 21.48 -12.87 3.41
C ARG A 132 22.19 -14.20 3.28
N ARG A 133 21.70 -15.08 2.39
CA ARG A 133 22.23 -16.42 2.12
C ARG A 133 23.22 -16.44 0.94
N LYS A 134 23.34 -15.34 0.20
CA LYS A 134 24.38 -15.10 -0.81
C LYS A 134 25.45 -14.19 -0.22
#